data_AF-A0A3R9TPH8-F1
#
_entry.id   AF-A0A3R9TPH8-F1
#
_cell.length_a   1.000
_cell.length_b   1.000
_cell.length_c   1.000
_cell.angle_alpha   90.00
_cell.angle_beta   90.00
_cell.angle_gamma   90.00
#
_symmetry.space_group_name_H-M   'P 1'
#
loop_
_entity.id
_entity.type
_entity.pdbx_description
1 polymer ?
#
loop_
_entity_poly.entity_id
_entity_poly.type
_entity_poly.pdbx_seq_one_letter_code
_entity_poly.pdbx_strand_id
1 'polypeptide(L)' 'MSVSMSVHFLHTSDWHLGQFFYNHSRHYEHQQFLSWLLTQIQEKQP' A
#
# COMPACT_ATOMS: atom_id res chain seq x y z
N MET A 1 -17.82 -29.54 -6.61
CA MET A 1 -17.99 -28.22 -5.96
C MET A 1 -17.35 -27.19 -6.88
N SER A 2 -18.12 -26.26 -7.44
CA SER A 2 -17.59 -25.24 -8.34
C SER A 2 -17.02 -24.10 -7.50
N VAL A 3 -15.72 -23.83 -7.61
CA VAL A 3 -15.09 -22.70 -6.90
C VAL A 3 -15.51 -21.43 -7.63
N SER A 4 -16.23 -20.54 -6.95
CA SER A 4 -16.49 -19.19 -7.46
C SER A 4 -15.17 -18.42 -7.44
N MET A 5 -14.67 -18.03 -8.60
CA MET A 5 -13.53 -17.11 -8.71
C MET A 5 -14.01 -15.72 -8.29
N SER A 6 -13.51 -15.23 -7.15
CA SER A 6 -13.70 -13.86 -6.68
C SER A 6 -12.42 -13.08 -6.96
N VAL A 7 -12.53 -11.86 -7.50
CA VAL A 7 -11.39 -10.97 -7.69
C VAL A 7 -11.35 -10.00 -6.53
N HIS A 8 -10.20 -9.92 -5.86
CA HIS A 8 -9.98 -9.02 -4.75
C HIS A 8 -9.12 -7.84 -5.25
N PHE A 9 -9.20 -6.69 -4.59
CA PHE A 9 -8.42 -5.52 -4.99
C PHE A 9 -8.04 -4.73 -3.76
N LEU A 10 -6.80 -4.22 -3.74
CA LEU A 10 -6.39 -3.13 -2.86
C LEU A 10 -6.31 -1.86 -3.68
N HIS A 11 -7.09 -0.86 -3.30
CA HIS A 11 -7.07 0.46 -3.93
C HIS A 11 -6.56 1.51 -2.93
N THR A 12 -5.54 2.25 -3.34
CA THR A 12 -4.96 3.38 -2.60
C THR A 12 -4.42 4.38 -3.61
N SER A 13 -4.44 5.66 -3.27
CA SER A 13 -4.04 6.76 -4.14
C SER A 13 -3.28 7.81 -3.34
N ASP A 14 -2.79 8.84 -4.03
CA ASP A 14 -2.27 10.07 -3.41
C ASP A 14 -1.12 9.84 -2.43
N TRP A 15 -0.17 8.97 -2.80
CA TRP A 15 0.98 8.65 -1.93
C TRP A 15 1.95 9.81 -1.76
N HIS A 16 1.93 10.79 -2.66
CA HIS A 16 2.81 11.97 -2.61
C HIS A 16 4.29 11.62 -2.36
N LEU A 17 4.83 10.61 -3.05
CA LEU A 17 6.23 10.22 -2.91
C LEU A 17 7.16 11.39 -3.27
N GLY A 18 8.17 11.62 -2.43
CA GLY A 18 9.08 12.77 -2.57
C GLY A 18 8.53 14.09 -2.00
N GLN A 19 7.34 14.11 -1.41
CA GLN A 19 6.79 15.29 -0.76
C GLN A 19 7.66 15.73 0.43
N PHE A 20 7.87 17.04 0.51
CA PHE A 20 8.29 17.73 1.72
C PHE A 20 7.07 18.34 2.41
N PHE A 21 6.95 18.09 3.71
CA PHE A 21 5.94 18.69 4.56
C PHE A 21 6.61 19.66 5.51
N TYR A 22 6.35 20.96 5.35
CA TYR A 22 7.06 22.04 6.07
C TYR A 22 8.58 21.86 6.06
N ASN A 23 9.16 21.62 4.88
CA ASN A 23 10.60 21.40 4.70
C ASN A 23 11.17 20.10 5.33
N HIS A 24 10.31 19.21 5.84
CA HIS A 24 10.70 17.88 6.30
C HIS A 24 10.34 16.82 5.26
N SER A 25 11.29 15.94 4.93
CA SER A 25 11.04 14.81 4.03
C SER A 25 10.14 13.77 4.70
N ARG A 26 9.16 13.27 3.96
CA ARG A 26 8.28 12.17 4.40
C ARG A 26 8.79 10.77 4.01
N HIS A 27 10.06 10.68 3.59
CA HIS A 27 10.63 9.43 3.12
C HIS A 27 10.51 8.27 4.12
N TYR A 28 10.78 8.53 5.41
CA TYR A 28 10.65 7.50 6.45
C TYR A 28 9.21 6.98 6.56
N GLU A 29 8.22 7.88 6.61
CA GLU A 29 6.80 7.50 6.68
C GLU A 29 6.38 6.68 5.45
N HIS A 30 6.79 7.11 4.25
CA HIS A 30 6.51 6.37 3.02
C HIS A 30 7.18 5.00 3.00
N GLN A 31 8.40 4.88 3.51
CA GLN A 31 9.07 3.58 3.62
C GLN A 31 8.29 2.64 4.54
N GLN A 32 7.86 3.13 5.71
CA GLN A 32 7.05 2.33 6.64
C GLN A 32 5.71 1.92 6.01
N PHE A 33 5.02 2.86 5.35
CA PHE A 33 3.77 2.59 4.64
C PHE A 33 3.95 1.50 3.57
N LEU A 34 4.98 1.59 2.73
CA LEU A 34 5.24 0.61 1.68
C LEU A 34 5.65 -0.75 2.24
N SER A 35 6.45 -0.79 3.30
CA SER A 35 6.78 -2.05 4.00
C SER A 35 5.53 -2.73 4.55
N TRP A 36 4.63 -1.96 5.18
CA TRP A 36 3.35 -2.47 5.65
C TRP A 36 2.44 -2.93 4.51
N LEU A 37 2.37 -2.17 3.41
CA LEU A 37 1.53 -2.50 2.25
C LEU A 37 1.93 -3.84 1.63
N LEU A 38 3.24 -4.12 1.54
CA LEU A 38 3.73 -5.42 1.07
C LEU A 38 3.23 -6.58 1.94
N THR A 39 3.26 -6.43 3.27
CA THR A 39 2.67 -7.42 4.19
C THR A 39 1.18 -7.62 3.92
N GLN A 40 0.42 -6.54 3.70
CA GLN A 40 -1.01 -6.64 3.40
C GLN A 40 -1.31 -7.36 2.08
N ILE A 41 -0.51 -7.10 1.04
CA ILE A 41 -0.62 -7.80 -0.25
C ILE A 41 -0.38 -9.29 -0.05
N GLN A 42 0.66 -9.66 0.71
CA GLN A 42 1.00 -11.05 0.97
C GLN A 42 -0.09 -11.78 1.77
N GLU A 43 -0.64 -11.15 2.81
CA GLU A 43 -1.64 -11.75 3.69
C GLU A 43 -3.00 -11.91 3.00
N LYS A 44 -3.43 -10.90 2.24
CA LYS A 44 -4.79 -10.83 1.72
C LYS A 44 -4.94 -11.41 0.33
N GLN A 45 -3.82 -11.63 -0.37
CA GLN A 45 -3.77 -12.06 -1.76
C GLN A 45 -4.86 -11.36 -2.60
N PRO A 46 -4.86 -10.01 -2.59
CA PRO A 46 -5.82 -9.25 -3.35
C PRO A 46 -5.67 -9.54 -4.85
#